data_AF-A0A5C7RCZ2-F1
#
_entry.id   AF-A0A5C7RCZ2-F1
#
_cell.length_a   1.000
_cell.length_b   1.000
_cell.length_c   1.000
_cell.angle_alpha   90.00
_cell.angle_beta   90.00
_cell.angle_gamma   90.00
#
_symmetry.space_group_name_H-M   'P 1'
#
loop_
_entity.id
_entity.type
_entity.pdbx_description
1 polymer ?
#
loop_
_entity_poly.entity_id
_entity_poly.type
_entity_poly.pdbx_seq_one_letter_code
_entity_poly.pdbx_strand_id
1 'polypeptide(L)' 'MDTGRNRRRNSPRPLLDNTVASPCIGVCWLNDETGLCEGCLRSGDEIRDWMIMTREQKLQLLQLLEQRSRSELS' A
#
# COMPACT_ATOMS: atom_id res chain seq x y z
N MET A 1 31.16 6.25 25.39
CA MET A 1 30.19 5.27 24.86
C MET A 1 29.48 5.94 23.69
N ASP A 2 30.06 5.78 22.50
CA ASP A 2 29.57 6.36 21.24
C ASP A 2 28.56 5.40 20.61
N THR A 3 27.27 5.77 20.61
CA THR A 3 26.19 4.97 20.03
C THR A 3 26.20 5.11 18.51
N GLY A 4 27.16 4.46 17.86
CA GLY A 4 27.32 4.43 16.40
C GLY A 4 26.20 3.65 15.69
N ARG A 5 24.97 4.18 15.64
CA ARG A 5 23.95 3.75 14.66
C ARG A 5 24.25 4.38 13.30
N ASN A 6 25.32 3.92 12.65
CA ASN A 6 25.73 4.44 11.35
C ASN A 6 26.03 3.29 10.37
N ARG A 7 24.98 2.75 9.73
CA ARG A 7 25.12 1.84 8.57
C ARG A 7 23.97 1.92 7.56
N ARG A 8 23.49 3.11 7.18
CA ARG A 8 22.62 3.24 5.97
C ARG A 8 22.94 4.48 5.15
N ARG A 9 24.22 4.69 4.84
CA ARG A 9 24.66 5.74 3.90
C ARG A 9 25.34 5.10 2.70
N ASN A 10 24.61 4.35 1.86
CA ASN A 10 24.93 4.27 0.42
C ASN A 10 23.95 3.52 -0.50
N SER A 11 22.81 3.02 -0.02
CA SER A 11 21.85 2.39 -0.95
C SER A 11 21.13 3.48 -1.75
N PRO A 12 21.14 3.45 -3.11
CA PRO A 12 20.29 4.33 -3.89
C PRO A 12 18.84 4.10 -3.44
N ARG A 13 18.13 5.18 -3.14
CA ARG A 13 16.71 5.08 -2.78
C ARG A 13 16.01 4.42 -3.97
N PRO A 14 15.23 3.34 -3.76
CA PRO A 14 14.42 2.80 -4.85
C PRO A 14 13.56 3.94 -5.39
N LEU A 15 13.53 4.06 -6.72
CA LEU A 15 12.70 5.05 -7.42
C LEU A 15 11.24 4.67 -7.18
N LEU A 16 10.69 5.15 -6.06
CA LEU A 16 9.29 4.98 -5.73
C LEU A 16 8.46 5.69 -6.80
N ASP A 17 7.63 4.93 -7.49
CA ASP A 17 6.72 5.47 -8.47
C ASP A 17 5.57 6.20 -7.75
N ASN A 18 5.62 7.53 -7.75
CA ASN A 18 4.59 8.39 -7.17
C ASN A 18 3.56 8.89 -8.19
N THR A 19 3.58 8.37 -9.43
CA THR A 19 2.64 8.79 -10.48
C THR A 19 1.21 8.32 -10.22
N VAL A 20 1.03 7.29 -9.38
CA VAL A 20 -0.27 6.75 -8.98
C VAL A 20 -0.53 7.10 -7.52
N ALA A 21 -1.62 7.84 -7.28
CA ALA A 21 -2.04 8.21 -5.93
C ALA A 21 -2.44 6.98 -5.11
N SER A 22 -2.08 6.98 -3.82
CA SER A 22 -2.53 5.94 -2.89
C SER A 22 -4.03 6.08 -2.65
N PRO A 23 -4.81 4.98 -2.67
CA PRO A 23 -6.23 4.98 -2.31
C PRO A 23 -6.46 5.06 -0.79
N CYS A 24 -5.40 5.28 0.00
CA CYS A 24 -5.49 5.32 1.45
C CYS A 24 -6.17 6.62 1.92
N ILE A 25 -7.25 6.48 2.68
CA ILE A 25 -7.99 7.60 3.30
C ILE A 25 -7.47 7.99 4.69
N GLY A 26 -6.33 7.42 5.12
CA GLY A 26 -5.78 7.64 6.47
C GLY A 26 -6.40 6.77 7.56
N VAL A 27 -7.32 5.86 7.20
CA VAL A 27 -7.89 4.84 8.08
C VAL A 27 -7.22 3.50 7.77
N CYS A 28 -6.58 2.90 8.77
CA CYS A 28 -5.89 1.62 8.65
C CYS A 28 -6.46 0.65 9.68
N TRP A 29 -7.67 0.16 9.42
CA TRP A 29 -8.34 -0.86 10.22
C TRP A 29 -8.52 -2.09 9.35
N LEU A 30 -7.76 -3.15 9.64
CA LEU A 30 -7.94 -4.43 8.95
C LEU A 30 -9.09 -5.18 9.61
N ASN A 31 -10.03 -5.64 8.80
CA ASN A 31 -11.10 -6.51 9.21
C ASN A 31 -10.58 -7.94 9.27
N ASP A 32 -10.71 -8.61 10.41
CA ASP A 32 -10.24 -9.97 10.62
C ASP A 32 -11.05 -11.02 9.81
N GLU A 33 -12.30 -10.70 9.44
CA GLU A 33 -13.17 -11.61 8.67
C GLU A 33 -12.81 -11.58 7.18
N THR A 34 -12.57 -10.40 6.62
CA THR A 34 -12.28 -10.22 5.19
C THR A 34 -10.78 -10.16 4.88
N GLY A 35 -9.95 -9.84 5.88
CA GLY A 35 -8.52 -9.57 5.71
C GLY A 35 -8.22 -8.27 4.95
N LEU A 36 -9.21 -7.39 4.79
CA LEU A 36 -9.11 -6.14 4.05
C LEU A 36 -9.21 -4.92 4.97
N CYS A 37 -8.63 -3.81 4.54
CA CYS A 37 -8.71 -2.54 5.25
C CYS A 37 -10.09 -1.92 5.04
N GLU A 38 -10.84 -1.64 6.11
CA GLU A 38 -12.17 -1.01 6.06
C GLU A 38 -12.15 0.37 5.36
N GLY A 39 -11.01 1.07 5.37
CA GLY A 39 -10.89 2.38 4.75
C GLY A 39 -10.58 2.36 3.25
N CYS A 40 -9.66 1.50 2.82
CA CYS A 40 -9.16 1.49 1.43
C CYS A 40 -9.36 0.14 0.71
N LEU A 41 -9.99 -0.83 1.36
CA LEU A 41 -10.31 -2.18 0.87
C LEU A 41 -9.11 -3.00 0.38
N ARG A 42 -7.91 -2.63 0.85
CA ARG A 42 -6.66 -3.31 0.55
C ARG A 42 -6.32 -4.35 1.60
N SER A 43 -5.72 -5.44 1.17
CA SER A 43 -5.13 -6.41 2.10
C SER A 43 -3.84 -5.87 2.71
N GLY A 44 -3.43 -6.46 3.85
CA GLY A 44 -2.15 -6.11 4.49
C GLY A 44 -0.94 -6.33 3.57
N ASP A 45 -0.97 -7.38 2.74
CA ASP A 45 0.08 -7.66 1.77
C ASP A 45 0.12 -6.60 0.66
N GLU A 46 -1.04 -6.23 0.13
CA GLU A 46 -1.15 -5.16 -0.86
C GLU A 46 -0.62 -3.84 -0.30
N ILE A 47 -0.92 -3.50 0.97
CA ILE A 47 -0.42 -2.29 1.63
C ILE A 47 1.11 -2.33 1.74
N ARG A 48 1.68 -3.46 2.16
CA ARG A 48 3.14 -3.65 2.28
C ARG A 48 3.83 -3.51 0.92
N ASP A 49 3.25 -4.09 -0.12
CA ASP A 49 3.87 -4.18 -1.44
C ASP A 49 3.66 -2.91 -2.29
N TRP A 50 2.79 -1.98 -1.87
CA TRP A 50 2.51 -0.74 -2.61
C TRP A 50 3.75 0.06 -3.01
N MET A 51 4.76 0.12 -2.13
CA MET A 51 5.98 0.90 -2.37
C MET A 51 6.88 0.28 -3.44
N ILE A 52 6.79 -1.03 -3.66
CA ILE A 52 7.60 -1.78 -4.62
C ILE A 52 6.85 -2.10 -5.91
N MET A 53 5.53 -1.92 -5.94
CA MET A 53 4.69 -2.11 -7.12
C MET A 53 5.03 -1.11 -8.25
N THR A 54 4.98 -1.59 -9.49
CA THR A 54 5.08 -0.73 -10.70
C THR A 54 3.79 0.05 -10.92
N ARG A 55 3.85 1.08 -11.78
CA ARG A 55 2.68 1.85 -12.21
C ARG A 55 1.49 0.98 -12.61
N GLU A 56 1.75 -0.02 -13.45
CA GLU A 56 0.73 -0.92 -13.99
C GLU A 56 0.08 -1.73 -12.88
N GLN A 57 0.89 -2.28 -11.96
CA GLN A 57 0.40 -3.02 -10.81
C GLN A 57 -0.45 -2.14 -9.89
N LYS A 58 -0.04 -0.89 -9.66
CA LYS A 58 -0.83 0.06 -8.86
C LYS A 58 -2.18 0.37 -9.51
N LEU A 59 -2.21 0.57 -10.83
CA LEU A 59 -3.45 0.83 -11.56
C LEU A 59 -4.39 -0.38 -11.55
N GLN A 60 -3.85 -1.59 -11.77
CA GLN A 60 -4.63 -2.82 -11.67
C GLN A 60 -5.22 -3.01 -10.27
N LEU A 61 -4.42 -2.73 -9.24
CA LEU A 61 -4.89 -2.78 -7.87
C LEU A 61 -6.02 -1.78 -7.63
N LEU A 62 -5.88 -0.52 -8.07
CA LEU A 62 -6.94 0.48 -7.93
C LEU A 62 -8.26 0.03 -8.58
N GLN A 63 -8.19 -0.58 -9.77
CA GLN A 63 -9.36 -1.12 -10.45
C GLN A 63 -9.99 -2.28 -9.67
N LEU A 64 -9.19 -3.15 -9.08
CA LEU A 64 -9.66 -4.24 -8.21
C LEU A 64 -10.37 -3.68 -6.96
N LEU A 65 -9.82 -2.63 -6.35
CA LEU A 65 -10.42 -1.97 -5.19
C LEU A 65 -11.77 -1.32 -5.54
N GLU A 66 -11.87 -0.70 -6.71
CA GLU A 66 -13.13 -0.15 -7.20
C GLU A 66 -14.19 -1.25 -7.37
N GLN A 67 -13.80 -2.42 -7.90
CA GLN A 67 -14.69 -3.58 -8.01
C GLN A 67 -15.16 -4.08 -6.63
N ARG A 68 -14.23 -4.21 -5.66
CA ARG A 68 -14.55 -4.60 -4.28
C ARG A 68 -15.51 -3.59 -3.62
N SER A 69 -15.26 -2.30 -3.80
CA SER A 69 -16.12 -1.24 -3.26
C SER A 69 -17.53 -1.31 -3.83
N ARG A 70 -17.67 -1.70 -5.10
CA ARG A 70 -18.96 -1.85 -5.76
C ARG A 70 -19.72 -3.09 -5.30
N SER A 71 -19.02 -4.19 -4.97
CA SER A 71 -19.67 -5.40 -4.45
C SER A 71 -20.18 -5.26 -3.02
N GLU A 72 -19.48 -4.49 -2.18
CA GLU A 72 -19.93 -4.18 -0.80
C GLU A 72 -21.11 -3.21 -0.76
N LEU A 73 -21.34 -2.43 -1.82
CA LEU A 73 -22.42 -1.44 -1.90
C LEU A 73 -23.72 -2.00 -2.51
N SER A 74 -23.86 -3.32 -2.67
CA SER A 74 -25.06 -4.01 -3.21
C SER A 74 -25.77 -4.83 -2.15
#